data_AF-A0A2M9EYZ0-F1
#
_entry.id   AF-A0A2M9EYZ0-F1
#
_cell.length_a   1.000
_cell.length_b   1.000
_cell.length_c   1.000
_cell.angle_alpha   90.00
_cell.angle_beta   90.00
_cell.angle_gamma   90.00
#
_symmetry.space_group_name_H-M   'P 1'
#
loop_
_entity.id
_entity.type
_entity.pdbx_description
1 polymer ?
#
loop_
_entity_poly.entity_id
_entity_poly.type
_entity_poly.pdbx_seq_one_letter_code
_entity_poly.pdbx_strand_id
1 'polypeptide(L)'
;MRSENLNDSSLIDFKISFKQRNADFLENKMTSDRAIQIFGPNWQQVITNFTRSIKDKFYEKPLIYKVGHGRTSKGSITLGWRFELINKIGGGLSGIANLTQNEVYEVYAGEKLDKTKRHAFVNDVPITNSGIANCIINSDIDSITNIQDAVDALVDLYDFATYNPNVYFVCKALNYRSFEKKIEGNRALSVYIRWEAENNQLKPYLEFDNPLSIKGKQVKEKLEDTLQELNINTTDDITPNNVNEWSIVKK
;
A
#
# COMPACT_ATOMS: atom_id res chain seq x y z
N MET A 1 3.14 -9.09 27.77
CA MET A 1 3.78 -9.74 28.94
C MET A 1 4.00 -8.66 29.98
N ARG A 2 3.58 -8.86 31.23
CA ARG A 2 3.82 -7.91 32.32
C ARG A 2 4.92 -8.47 33.21
N SER A 3 5.91 -7.66 33.50
CA SER A 3 7.02 -7.98 34.40
C SER A 3 7.09 -6.95 35.52
N GLU A 4 7.56 -7.36 36.68
CA GLU A 4 7.82 -6.48 37.81
C GLU A 4 9.33 -6.39 38.01
N ASN A 5 9.84 -5.17 38.11
CA ASN A 5 11.23 -4.92 38.47
C ASN A 5 11.43 -5.27 39.95
N LEU A 6 12.27 -6.25 40.23
CA LEU A 6 12.49 -6.76 41.59
C LEU A 6 13.16 -5.74 42.53
N ASN A 7 13.77 -4.68 42.00
CA ASN A 7 14.46 -3.67 42.81
C ASN A 7 13.53 -2.54 43.28
N ASP A 8 12.55 -2.15 42.47
CA ASP A 8 11.68 -0.99 42.73
C ASP A 8 10.18 -1.28 42.58
N SER A 9 9.80 -2.54 42.35
CA SER A 9 8.43 -2.99 42.10
C SER A 9 7.72 -2.28 40.94
N SER A 10 8.47 -1.61 40.06
CA SER A 10 7.88 -0.99 38.87
C SER A 10 7.39 -2.06 37.89
N LEU A 11 6.21 -1.84 37.32
CA LEU A 11 5.62 -2.73 36.34
C LEU A 11 6.02 -2.31 34.93
N ILE A 12 6.48 -3.27 34.13
CA ILE A 12 6.84 -3.10 32.73
C ILE A 12 5.94 -4.01 31.89
N ASP A 13 5.22 -3.43 30.95
CA ASP A 13 4.42 -4.17 29.98
C ASP A 13 5.17 -4.28 28.65
N PHE A 14 5.56 -5.49 28.26
CA PHE A 14 6.12 -5.81 26.94
C PHE A 14 4.99 -6.17 25.96
N LYS A 15 4.87 -5.37 24.91
CA LYS A 15 3.94 -5.55 23.78
C LYS A 15 4.79 -5.74 22.53
N ILE A 16 4.90 -6.98 22.07
CA ILE A 16 5.93 -7.40 21.12
C ILE A 16 5.32 -7.54 19.74
N SER A 17 5.91 -6.86 18.76
CA SER A 17 5.68 -7.14 17.34
C SER A 17 6.74 -8.12 16.85
N PHE A 18 6.34 -9.15 16.11
CA PHE A 18 7.29 -10.09 15.48
C PHE A 18 7.29 -9.88 13.96
N LYS A 19 8.48 -9.72 13.39
CA LYS A 19 8.69 -9.60 11.95
C LYS A 19 9.83 -10.55 11.53
N GLN A 20 9.57 -11.36 10.51
CA GLN A 20 10.65 -12.08 9.84
C GLN A 20 11.47 -11.10 8.99
N ARG A 21 12.75 -11.40 8.76
CA ARG A 21 13.63 -10.48 8.01
C ARG A 21 13.22 -10.33 6.54
N ASN A 22 12.49 -11.29 6.00
CA ASN A 22 11.92 -11.26 4.65
C ASN A 22 10.57 -10.50 4.57
N ALA A 23 10.05 -9.98 5.70
CA ALA A 23 8.79 -9.28 5.72
C ALA A 23 8.98 -7.84 5.21
N ASP A 24 8.43 -7.58 4.03
CA ASP A 24 8.69 -6.32 3.34
C ASP A 24 7.69 -5.22 3.67
N PHE A 25 6.49 -5.59 4.10
CA PHE A 25 5.39 -4.66 4.29
C PHE A 25 5.39 -4.02 5.67
N LEU A 26 5.40 -2.69 5.65
CA LEU A 26 5.15 -1.86 6.82
C LEU A 26 3.70 -1.37 6.84
N GLU A 27 3.22 -0.83 5.72
CA GLU A 27 1.83 -0.40 5.54
C GLU A 27 1.28 -0.91 4.20
N ASN A 28 0.11 -1.55 4.22
CA ASN A 28 -0.45 -2.23 3.05
C ASN A 28 -1.86 -1.71 2.76
N LYS A 29 -2.10 -1.34 1.50
CA LYS A 29 -3.38 -0.78 1.02
C LYS A 29 -3.77 0.47 1.80
N MET A 30 -2.88 1.47 1.80
CA MET A 30 -3.07 2.72 2.53
C MET A 30 -4.39 3.41 2.17
N THR A 31 -5.08 3.93 3.19
CA THR A 31 -6.28 4.77 3.06
C THR A 31 -5.96 6.22 3.39
N SER A 32 -6.88 7.14 3.07
CA SER A 32 -6.77 8.56 3.47
C SER A 32 -6.61 8.71 4.98
N ASP A 33 -7.41 7.99 5.77
CA ASP A 33 -7.37 8.07 7.23
C ASP A 33 -6.01 7.64 7.76
N ARG A 34 -5.45 6.56 7.20
CA ARG A 34 -4.12 6.09 7.58
C ARG A 34 -3.02 7.06 7.13
N ALA A 35 -3.17 7.68 5.97
CA ALA A 35 -2.24 8.70 5.50
C ALA A 35 -2.24 9.94 6.41
N ILE A 36 -3.41 10.38 6.91
CA ILE A 36 -3.54 11.46 7.90
C ILE A 36 -2.83 11.09 9.22
N GLN A 37 -3.00 9.85 9.67
CA GLN A 37 -2.35 9.38 10.90
C GLN A 37 -0.82 9.44 10.80
N ILE A 38 -0.26 9.02 9.66
CA ILE A 38 1.20 9.01 9.46
C ILE A 38 1.71 10.43 9.16
N PHE A 39 1.24 11.06 8.09
CA PHE A 39 1.81 12.29 7.52
C PHE A 39 1.14 13.58 8.02
N GLY A 40 0.11 13.48 8.86
CA GLY A 40 -0.65 14.63 9.36
C GLY A 40 -1.53 15.30 8.28
N PRO A 41 -1.92 16.57 8.48
CA PRO A 41 -2.89 17.24 7.61
C PRO A 41 -2.40 17.42 6.16
N ASN A 42 -1.08 17.47 5.93
CA ASN A 42 -0.48 17.66 4.60
C ASN A 42 -0.27 16.34 3.82
N TRP A 43 -0.87 15.24 4.28
CA TRP A 43 -0.67 13.91 3.71
C TRP A 43 -0.89 13.81 2.19
N GLN A 44 -1.86 14.56 1.64
CA GLN A 44 -2.12 14.54 0.19
C GLN A 44 -0.91 15.06 -0.58
N GLN A 45 -0.34 16.19 -0.14
CA GLN A 45 0.85 16.77 -0.75
C GLN A 45 2.05 15.83 -0.64
N VAL A 46 2.21 15.15 0.50
CA VAL A 46 3.28 14.17 0.71
C VAL A 46 3.18 13.02 -0.28
N ILE A 47 2.00 12.38 -0.41
CA ILE A 47 1.81 11.26 -1.34
C ILE A 47 1.92 11.72 -2.80
N THR A 48 1.36 12.88 -3.16
CA THR A 48 1.50 13.44 -4.52
C THR A 48 2.96 13.73 -4.85
N ASN A 49 3.76 14.24 -3.91
CA ASN A 49 5.19 14.46 -4.13
C ASN A 49 5.93 13.13 -4.38
N PHE A 50 5.61 12.09 -3.60
CA PHE A 50 6.18 10.75 -3.83
C PHE A 50 5.81 10.21 -5.22
N THR A 51 4.53 10.20 -5.59
CA THR A 51 4.11 9.66 -6.89
C THR A 51 4.64 10.48 -8.06
N ARG A 52 4.70 11.81 -7.93
CA ARG A 52 5.29 12.70 -8.95
C ARG A 52 6.81 12.51 -9.08
N SER A 53 7.52 12.14 -8.02
CA SER A 53 8.97 11.87 -8.10
C SER A 53 9.32 10.69 -9.01
N ILE A 54 8.35 9.84 -9.32
CA ILE A 54 8.49 8.70 -10.25
C ILE A 54 7.49 8.79 -11.42
N LYS A 55 7.01 10.00 -11.75
CA LYS A 55 5.96 10.24 -12.76
C LYS A 55 6.24 9.53 -14.08
N ASP A 56 7.45 9.65 -14.61
CA ASP A 56 7.83 9.09 -15.90
C ASP A 56 7.66 7.56 -15.94
N LYS A 57 7.98 6.88 -14.82
CA LYS A 57 7.83 5.43 -14.71
C LYS A 57 6.37 4.97 -14.84
N PHE A 58 5.39 5.82 -14.53
CA PHE A 58 3.98 5.51 -14.72
C PHE A 58 3.59 5.57 -16.21
N TYR A 59 4.06 6.58 -16.95
CA TYR A 59 3.79 6.72 -18.38
C TYR A 59 4.47 5.64 -19.22
N GLU A 60 5.57 5.07 -18.72
CA GLU A 60 6.25 3.92 -19.35
C GLU A 60 5.50 2.59 -19.17
N LYS A 61 4.48 2.51 -18.31
CA LYS A 61 3.76 1.25 -18.07
C LYS A 61 2.75 0.95 -19.18
N PRO A 62 2.70 -0.30 -19.66
CA PRO A 62 1.50 -0.78 -20.33
C PRO A 62 0.30 -0.66 -19.39
N LEU A 63 -0.83 -0.19 -19.93
CA LEU A 63 -2.07 0.00 -19.20
C LEU A 63 -3.09 -1.09 -19.55
N ILE A 64 -2.99 -1.67 -20.73
CA ILE A 64 -3.90 -2.70 -21.26
C ILE A 64 -3.08 -3.96 -21.58
N TYR A 65 -3.53 -5.13 -21.13
CA TYR A 65 -2.79 -6.38 -21.22
C TYR A 65 -3.57 -7.42 -22.02
N LYS A 66 -3.29 -7.50 -23.34
CA LYS A 66 -3.83 -8.55 -24.24
C LYS A 66 -3.12 -9.89 -24.07
N VAL A 67 -1.94 -9.90 -23.43
CA VAL A 67 -1.22 -11.09 -22.95
C VAL A 67 -0.81 -10.92 -21.49
N GLY A 68 -0.55 -12.03 -20.81
CA GLY A 68 -0.01 -12.01 -19.46
C GLY A 68 1.40 -11.39 -19.42
N HIS A 69 1.70 -10.60 -18.39
CA HIS A 69 3.02 -10.03 -18.19
C HIS A 69 3.36 -9.92 -16.70
N GLY A 70 4.42 -10.61 -16.28
CA GLY A 70 4.79 -10.72 -14.86
C GLY A 70 3.63 -11.32 -14.05
N ARG A 71 3.15 -10.57 -13.06
CA ARG A 71 2.00 -10.96 -12.22
C ARG A 71 0.65 -10.48 -12.76
N THR A 72 0.63 -9.74 -13.87
CA THR A 72 -0.60 -9.25 -14.49
C THR A 72 -1.15 -10.28 -15.48
N SER A 73 -2.40 -10.71 -15.26
CA SER A 73 -3.07 -11.69 -16.11
C SER A 73 -3.49 -11.09 -17.46
N LYS A 74 -3.60 -11.95 -18.48
CA LYS A 74 -4.28 -11.63 -19.75
C LYS A 74 -5.67 -11.04 -19.47
N GLY A 75 -6.09 -10.04 -20.24
CA GLY A 75 -7.41 -9.42 -20.09
C GLY A 75 -7.45 -8.30 -19.05
N SER A 76 -6.29 -7.83 -18.58
CA SER A 76 -6.24 -6.78 -17.56
C SER A 76 -6.22 -5.38 -18.19
N ILE A 77 -7.03 -4.48 -17.66
CA ILE A 77 -6.97 -3.03 -17.90
C ILE A 77 -6.66 -2.36 -16.56
N THR A 78 -5.64 -1.52 -16.53
CA THR A 78 -5.20 -0.84 -15.31
C THR A 78 -6.20 0.25 -14.93
N LEU A 79 -6.61 0.30 -13.67
CA LEU A 79 -7.46 1.35 -13.12
C LEU A 79 -6.64 2.43 -12.41
N GLY A 80 -5.45 2.07 -11.95
CA GLY A 80 -4.56 2.93 -11.19
C GLY A 80 -3.66 2.13 -10.28
N TRP A 81 -3.06 2.80 -9.31
CA TRP A 81 -2.11 2.19 -8.39
C TRP A 81 -2.40 2.57 -6.93
N ARG A 82 -2.46 1.55 -6.07
CA ARG A 82 -2.57 1.71 -4.61
C ARG A 82 -1.20 1.99 -4.01
N PHE A 83 -1.17 2.76 -2.92
CA PHE A 83 0.04 3.13 -2.20
C PHE A 83 0.31 2.19 -1.03
N GLU A 84 1.56 1.80 -0.86
CA GLU A 84 2.06 0.94 0.22
C GLU A 84 3.43 1.45 0.70
N LEU A 85 3.75 1.23 1.97
CA LEU A 85 5.08 1.49 2.53
C LEU A 85 5.78 0.17 2.87
N ILE A 86 7.06 0.10 2.50
CA ILE A 86 7.89 -1.10 2.63
C ILE A 86 9.28 -0.74 3.18
N ASN A 87 9.96 -1.70 3.81
CA ASN A 87 11.29 -1.51 4.43
C ASN A 87 12.46 -1.77 3.48
N LYS A 88 12.19 -2.14 2.22
CA LYS A 88 13.21 -2.33 1.17
C LYS A 88 12.67 -1.87 -0.17
N ILE A 89 13.53 -1.52 -1.11
CA ILE A 89 13.10 -1.16 -2.47
C ILE A 89 12.31 -2.31 -3.09
N GLY A 90 11.15 -2.02 -3.66
CA GLY A 90 10.26 -3.04 -4.21
C GLY A 90 9.53 -2.60 -5.47
N GLY A 91 9.65 -3.38 -6.55
CA GLY A 91 8.88 -3.19 -7.79
C GLY A 91 9.29 -1.96 -8.61
N GLY A 92 8.76 -1.87 -9.84
CA GLY A 92 9.14 -0.84 -10.81
C GLY A 92 8.48 0.53 -10.62
N LEU A 93 7.52 0.67 -9.71
CA LEU A 93 6.88 1.93 -9.34
C LEU A 93 7.10 2.18 -7.86
N SER A 94 8.35 2.45 -7.50
CA SER A 94 8.78 2.70 -6.13
C SER A 94 9.85 3.78 -6.05
N GLY A 95 10.00 4.33 -4.86
CA GLY A 95 11.01 5.34 -4.51
C GLY A 95 11.19 5.41 -2.99
N ILE A 96 12.16 6.21 -2.55
CA ILE A 96 12.40 6.46 -1.12
C ILE A 96 11.23 7.29 -0.57
N ALA A 97 10.65 6.85 0.53
CA ALA A 97 9.73 7.65 1.33
C ALA A 97 10.59 8.40 2.35
N ASN A 98 10.96 9.65 2.06
CA ASN A 98 11.77 10.49 2.93
C ASN A 98 10.97 10.90 4.20
N LEU A 99 10.76 9.94 5.09
CA LEU A 99 9.99 10.10 6.30
C LEU A 99 10.83 10.72 7.41
N THR A 100 10.19 11.52 8.26
CA THR A 100 10.74 11.94 9.54
C THR A 100 10.83 10.75 10.50
N GLN A 101 11.69 10.84 11.52
CA GLN A 101 11.82 9.79 12.54
C GLN A 101 10.48 9.42 13.19
N ASN A 102 9.63 10.42 13.48
CA ASN A 102 8.31 10.19 14.05
C ASN A 102 7.35 9.48 13.08
N GLU A 103 7.45 9.75 11.78
CA GLU A 103 6.67 9.05 10.76
C GLU A 103 7.14 7.60 10.59
N VAL A 104 8.46 7.35 10.60
CA VAL A 104 9.02 6.00 10.59
C VAL A 104 8.50 5.23 11.82
N TYR A 105 8.61 5.83 13.01
CA TYR A 105 8.09 5.24 14.23
C TYR A 105 6.58 4.94 14.13
N GLU A 106 5.76 5.89 13.67
CA GLU A 106 4.31 5.69 13.51
C GLU A 106 3.97 4.58 12.50
N VAL A 107 4.78 4.38 11.47
CA VAL A 107 4.62 3.29 10.50
C VAL A 107 4.86 1.92 11.17
N TYR A 108 5.81 1.82 12.10
CA TYR A 108 6.08 0.59 12.85
C TYR A 108 5.12 0.37 14.03
N ALA A 109 4.84 1.41 14.80
CA ALA A 109 4.09 1.34 16.05
C ALA A 109 2.57 1.40 15.86
N GLY A 110 2.10 2.18 14.88
CA GLY A 110 0.67 2.39 14.65
C GLY A 110 -0.03 3.07 15.82
N GLU A 111 0.63 3.98 16.54
CA GLU A 111 0.09 4.60 17.75
C GLU A 111 -1.16 5.43 17.48
N LYS A 112 -1.32 5.93 16.25
CA LYS A 112 -2.46 6.74 15.81
C LYS A 112 -3.53 5.94 15.09
N LEU A 113 -3.41 4.61 15.01
CA LEU A 113 -4.44 3.74 14.42
C LEU A 113 -5.80 3.88 15.13
N ASP A 114 -6.86 3.42 14.47
CA ASP A 114 -8.19 3.40 15.06
C ASP A 114 -8.23 2.62 16.38
N LYS A 115 -9.10 3.05 17.30
CA LYS A 115 -9.23 2.41 18.63
C LYS A 115 -9.47 0.90 18.54
N THR A 116 -10.20 0.43 17.52
CA THR A 116 -10.47 -1.00 17.28
C THR A 116 -9.22 -1.80 16.96
N LYS A 117 -8.15 -1.15 16.49
CA LYS A 117 -6.84 -1.76 16.23
C LYS A 117 -5.88 -1.57 17.41
N ARG A 118 -6.00 -0.46 18.14
CA ARG A 118 -5.12 -0.12 19.27
C ARG A 118 -5.52 -0.78 20.60
N HIS A 119 -6.79 -1.17 20.74
CA HIS A 119 -7.33 -1.71 21.98
C HIS A 119 -7.80 -3.14 21.74
N ALA A 120 -7.39 -4.06 22.61
CA ALA A 120 -8.04 -5.35 22.74
C ALA A 120 -9.31 -5.18 23.57
N PHE A 121 -10.34 -5.96 23.24
CA PHE A 121 -11.58 -5.99 24.00
C PHE A 121 -11.69 -7.35 24.69
N VAL A 122 -11.79 -7.36 26.01
CA VAL A 122 -11.99 -8.55 26.82
C VAL A 122 -13.31 -8.37 27.55
N ASN A 123 -14.31 -9.21 27.24
CA ASN A 123 -15.68 -9.08 27.76
C ASN A 123 -16.25 -7.66 27.53
N ASP A 124 -16.11 -7.14 26.31
CA ASP A 124 -16.52 -5.79 25.90
C ASP A 124 -15.83 -4.61 26.63
N VAL A 125 -14.86 -4.90 27.50
CA VAL A 125 -14.04 -3.89 28.18
C VAL A 125 -12.76 -3.62 27.37
N PRO A 126 -12.49 -2.37 26.95
CA PRO A 126 -11.28 -2.04 26.23
C PRO A 126 -10.06 -2.01 27.15
N ILE A 127 -9.01 -2.73 26.77
CA ILE A 127 -7.68 -2.57 27.35
C ILE A 127 -6.94 -1.52 26.50
N THR A 128 -6.79 -0.32 27.08
CA THR A 128 -6.22 0.83 26.37
C THR A 128 -4.80 0.53 25.88
N ASN A 129 -4.54 0.85 24.61
CA ASN A 129 -3.24 0.73 23.94
C ASN A 129 -2.58 -0.66 23.98
N SER A 130 -3.34 -1.72 24.26
CA SER A 130 -2.81 -3.09 24.33
C SER A 130 -2.37 -3.65 22.97
N GLY A 131 -2.90 -3.10 21.87
CA GLY A 131 -2.54 -3.47 20.50
C GLY A 131 -1.35 -2.68 19.93
N ILE A 132 -0.81 -1.70 20.68
CA ILE A 132 0.33 -0.88 20.25
C ILE A 132 1.60 -1.55 20.77
N ALA A 133 2.45 -2.06 19.89
CA ALA A 133 3.73 -2.64 20.29
C ALA A 133 4.68 -1.57 20.83
N ASN A 134 5.50 -1.94 21.82
CA ASN A 134 6.63 -1.13 22.31
C ASN A 134 7.97 -1.84 22.12
N CYS A 135 7.96 -3.12 21.75
CA CYS A 135 9.17 -3.86 21.37
C CYS A 135 8.96 -4.57 20.03
N ILE A 136 10.04 -4.87 19.34
CA ILE A 136 10.06 -5.66 18.12
C ILE A 136 11.13 -6.74 18.17
N ILE A 137 10.79 -7.89 17.62
CA ILE A 137 11.75 -8.94 17.25
C ILE A 137 11.80 -8.97 15.73
N ASN A 138 12.96 -8.69 15.15
CA ASN A 138 13.21 -8.73 13.70
C ASN A 138 14.22 -9.84 13.36
N SER A 139 13.77 -11.08 13.41
CA SER A 139 14.60 -12.28 13.29
C SER A 139 13.89 -13.37 12.48
N ASP A 140 14.67 -14.27 11.90
CA ASP A 140 14.11 -15.45 11.26
C ASP A 140 13.69 -16.45 12.34
N ILE A 141 12.57 -17.14 12.15
CA ILE A 141 12.04 -18.03 13.20
C ILE A 141 13.02 -19.14 13.56
N ASP A 142 13.81 -19.61 12.58
CA ASP A 142 14.82 -20.65 12.75
C ASP A 142 15.99 -20.20 13.64
N SER A 143 16.17 -18.89 13.86
CA SER A 143 17.19 -18.36 14.78
C SER A 143 16.71 -18.23 16.23
N ILE A 144 15.44 -18.53 16.51
CA ILE A 144 14.85 -18.48 17.87
C ILE A 144 14.56 -19.91 18.30
N THR A 145 15.48 -20.52 19.02
CA THR A 145 15.40 -21.93 19.42
C THR A 145 14.88 -22.12 20.84
N ASN A 146 14.98 -21.08 21.67
CA ASN A 146 14.54 -21.08 23.06
C ASN A 146 14.03 -19.68 23.49
N ILE A 147 13.51 -19.58 24.72
CA ILE A 147 12.93 -18.34 25.25
C ILE A 147 13.99 -17.24 25.42
N GLN A 148 15.22 -17.59 25.81
CA GLN A 148 16.29 -16.61 26.00
C GLN A 148 16.65 -15.95 24.67
N ASP A 149 16.71 -16.72 23.57
CA ASP A 149 16.94 -16.16 22.23
C ASP A 149 15.88 -15.10 21.86
N ALA A 150 14.61 -15.34 22.23
CA ALA A 150 13.53 -14.39 21.99
C ALA A 150 13.66 -13.12 22.85
N VAL A 151 14.06 -13.28 24.12
CA VAL A 151 14.30 -12.16 25.04
C VAL A 151 15.48 -11.31 24.58
N ASP A 152 16.59 -11.94 24.22
CA ASP A 152 17.81 -11.27 23.74
C ASP A 152 17.60 -10.56 22.40
N ALA A 153 16.63 -11.01 21.61
CA ALA A 153 16.24 -10.39 20.34
C ALA A 153 15.25 -9.22 20.49
N LEU A 154 14.75 -8.94 21.70
CA LEU A 154 13.85 -7.81 21.93
C LEU A 154 14.60 -6.49 21.77
N VAL A 155 14.09 -5.63 20.89
CA VAL A 155 14.56 -4.26 20.71
C VAL A 155 13.41 -3.32 21.03
N ASP A 156 13.71 -2.20 21.71
CA ASP A 156 12.75 -1.10 21.85
C ASP A 156 12.31 -0.63 20.45
N LEU A 157 11.01 -0.39 20.28
CA LEU A 157 10.46 -0.09 18.96
C LEU A 157 10.91 1.28 18.44
N TYR A 158 11.11 2.26 19.33
CA TYR A 158 11.60 3.58 18.95
C TYR A 158 13.07 3.52 18.55
N ASP A 159 13.89 2.77 19.29
CA ASP A 159 15.28 2.50 18.90
C ASP A 159 15.33 1.76 17.57
N PHE A 160 14.51 0.73 17.38
CA PHE A 160 14.44 0.00 16.12
C PHE A 160 14.09 0.92 14.95
N ALA A 161 13.08 1.79 15.08
CA ALA A 161 12.72 2.76 14.05
C ALA A 161 13.86 3.75 13.77
N THR A 162 14.60 4.16 14.80
CA THR A 162 15.74 5.08 14.69
C THR A 162 16.91 4.45 13.93
N TYR A 163 17.23 3.17 14.20
CA TYR A 163 18.29 2.43 13.51
C TYR A 163 17.86 1.84 12.16
N ASN A 164 16.57 1.85 11.84
CA ASN A 164 16.01 1.39 10.56
C ASN A 164 15.17 2.49 9.88
N PRO A 165 15.75 3.66 9.56
CA PRO A 165 15.00 4.81 9.05
C PRO A 165 14.55 4.65 7.59
N ASN A 166 15.11 3.68 6.86
CA ASN A 166 14.89 3.52 5.44
C ASN A 166 13.51 2.93 5.15
N VAL A 167 12.57 3.79 4.77
CA VAL A 167 11.25 3.41 4.28
C VAL A 167 11.13 3.79 2.81
N TYR A 168 10.48 2.93 2.04
CA TYR A 168 10.21 3.14 0.62
C TYR A 168 8.71 3.10 0.38
N PHE A 169 8.24 3.84 -0.61
CA PHE A 169 6.88 3.70 -1.10
C PHE A 169 6.86 2.81 -2.35
N VAL A 170 5.76 2.08 -2.53
CA VAL A 170 5.47 1.34 -3.76
C VAL A 170 4.04 1.56 -4.20
N CYS A 171 3.87 1.78 -5.50
CA CYS A 171 2.58 1.92 -6.15
C CYS A 171 2.24 0.62 -6.90
N LYS A 172 1.26 -0.14 -6.40
CA LYS A 172 0.86 -1.42 -7.01
C LYS A 172 -0.39 -1.30 -7.85
N ALA A 173 -0.36 -1.85 -9.05
CA ALA A 173 -1.48 -1.77 -9.97
C ALA A 173 -2.73 -2.44 -9.40
N LEU A 174 -3.87 -1.78 -9.56
CA LEU A 174 -5.19 -2.37 -9.45
C LEU A 174 -5.76 -2.49 -10.86
N ASN A 175 -6.08 -3.71 -11.25
CA ASN A 175 -6.55 -4.01 -12.61
C ASN A 175 -8.00 -4.46 -12.61
N TYR A 176 -8.74 -4.01 -13.60
CA TYR A 176 -9.98 -4.62 -14.07
C TYR A 176 -9.65 -5.79 -14.98
N ARG A 177 -10.17 -6.98 -14.66
CA ARG A 177 -10.03 -8.15 -15.52
C ARG A 177 -11.29 -8.28 -16.36
N SER A 178 -11.19 -7.96 -17.65
CA SER A 178 -12.37 -7.85 -18.53
C SER A 178 -13.05 -9.19 -18.79
N PHE A 179 -12.30 -10.30 -18.78
CA PHE A 179 -12.88 -11.63 -19.00
C PHE A 179 -13.73 -12.09 -17.80
N GLU A 180 -13.28 -11.83 -16.58
CA GLU A 180 -14.03 -12.17 -15.36
C GLU A 180 -14.89 -11.02 -14.81
N LYS A 181 -14.82 -9.85 -15.45
CA LYS A 181 -15.53 -8.61 -15.07
C LYS A 181 -15.32 -8.22 -13.59
N LYS A 182 -14.10 -8.36 -13.06
CA LYS A 182 -13.79 -8.17 -11.63
C LYS A 182 -12.53 -7.35 -11.35
N ILE A 183 -12.44 -6.84 -10.12
CA ILE A 183 -11.27 -6.15 -9.54
C ILE A 183 -10.90 -6.78 -8.18
N GLU A 184 -9.65 -6.60 -7.72
CA GLU A 184 -9.19 -7.08 -6.41
C GLU A 184 -9.58 -6.12 -5.26
N GLY A 185 -10.89 -6.04 -5.00
CA GLY A 185 -11.47 -5.22 -3.94
C GLY A 185 -11.49 -3.72 -4.26
N ASN A 186 -12.23 -2.95 -3.44
CA ASN A 186 -12.39 -1.51 -3.63
C ASN A 186 -11.28 -0.71 -2.93
N ARG A 187 -10.09 -0.66 -3.54
CA ARG A 187 -8.89 -0.02 -2.95
C ARG A 187 -8.83 1.46 -3.30
N ALA A 188 -8.37 2.29 -2.35
CA ALA A 188 -7.99 3.67 -2.62
C ALA A 188 -6.76 3.72 -3.52
N LEU A 189 -6.73 4.68 -4.46
CA LEU A 189 -5.70 4.79 -5.48
C LEU A 189 -4.90 6.08 -5.27
N SER A 190 -3.57 5.98 -5.27
CA SER A 190 -2.66 7.13 -5.18
C SER A 190 -2.42 7.82 -6.51
N VAL A 191 -2.54 7.08 -7.60
CA VAL A 191 -2.64 7.58 -8.97
C VAL A 191 -3.72 6.76 -9.62
N TYR A 192 -4.71 7.38 -10.24
CA TYR A 192 -5.75 6.66 -10.98
C TYR A 192 -5.74 7.05 -12.44
N ILE A 193 -6.35 6.21 -13.27
CA ILE A 193 -6.47 6.46 -14.70
C ILE A 193 -7.91 6.85 -14.96
N ARG A 194 -8.11 8.10 -15.38
CA ARG A 194 -9.38 8.55 -15.95
C ARG A 194 -9.42 8.08 -17.40
N TRP A 195 -10.24 7.08 -17.66
CA TRP A 195 -10.49 6.55 -18.99
C TRP A 195 -11.64 7.31 -19.64
N GLU A 196 -11.45 7.73 -20.89
CA GLU A 196 -12.45 8.46 -21.67
C GLU A 196 -12.54 7.94 -23.10
N ALA A 197 -13.71 8.12 -23.70
CA ALA A 197 -13.95 7.91 -25.12
C ALA A 197 -13.79 9.26 -25.82
N GLU A 198 -12.74 9.39 -26.63
CA GLU A 198 -12.50 10.59 -27.44
C GLU A 198 -12.25 10.15 -28.88
N ASN A 199 -12.97 10.74 -29.83
CA ASN A 199 -12.83 10.42 -31.26
C ASN A 199 -12.95 8.90 -31.56
N ASN A 200 -13.90 8.21 -30.91
CA ASN A 200 -14.06 6.74 -30.97
C ASN A 200 -12.83 5.94 -30.52
N GLN A 201 -11.98 6.53 -29.67
CA GLN A 201 -10.81 5.87 -29.10
C GLN A 201 -10.86 5.87 -27.58
N LEU A 202 -10.45 4.76 -26.98
CA LEU A 202 -10.19 4.66 -25.55
C LEU A 202 -8.91 5.43 -25.22
N LYS A 203 -8.99 6.41 -24.33
CA LYS A 203 -7.86 7.27 -23.96
C LYS A 203 -7.63 7.30 -22.45
N PRO A 204 -6.39 7.11 -21.98
CA PRO A 204 -6.03 7.21 -20.57
C PRO A 204 -5.56 8.62 -20.19
N TYR A 205 -5.98 9.09 -19.02
CA TYR A 205 -5.40 10.24 -18.34
C TYR A 205 -4.94 9.86 -16.94
N LEU A 206 -3.64 9.98 -16.65
CA LEU A 206 -3.10 9.68 -15.32
C LEU A 206 -3.31 10.87 -14.40
N GLU A 207 -4.05 10.64 -13.31
CA GLU A 207 -4.40 11.65 -12.32
C GLU A 207 -3.58 11.44 -11.05
N PHE A 208 -2.65 12.36 -10.78
CA PHE A 208 -1.74 12.34 -9.63
C PHE A 208 -2.23 13.17 -8.45
N ASP A 209 -3.24 14.00 -8.69
CA ASP A 209 -3.78 14.93 -7.71
C ASP A 209 -4.89 14.25 -6.90
N ASN A 210 -5.09 14.71 -5.67
CA ASN A 210 -6.05 14.13 -4.72
C ASN A 210 -5.85 12.62 -4.47
N PRO A 211 -4.64 12.17 -4.09
CA PRO A 211 -4.38 10.75 -3.88
C PRO A 211 -5.30 10.17 -2.81
N LEU A 212 -5.63 8.88 -2.96
CA LEU A 212 -6.46 8.07 -2.06
C LEU A 212 -7.94 8.51 -1.93
N SER A 213 -8.36 9.57 -2.63
CA SER A 213 -9.76 10.04 -2.64
C SER A 213 -10.65 9.16 -3.53
N ILE A 214 -10.09 8.67 -4.65
CA ILE A 214 -10.78 7.81 -5.61
C ILE A 214 -10.42 6.34 -5.34
N LYS A 215 -11.43 5.47 -5.46
CA LYS A 215 -11.26 4.03 -5.27
C LYS A 215 -11.51 3.25 -6.56
N GLY A 216 -10.95 2.05 -6.63
CA GLY A 216 -11.02 1.19 -7.81
C GLY A 216 -12.42 0.92 -8.36
N LYS A 217 -13.46 0.80 -7.51
CA LYS A 217 -14.82 0.56 -7.99
C LYS A 217 -15.34 1.73 -8.84
N GLN A 218 -15.10 2.96 -8.40
CA GLN A 218 -15.52 4.16 -9.13
C GLN A 218 -14.82 4.26 -10.49
N VAL A 219 -13.51 4.00 -10.55
CA VAL A 219 -12.76 4.01 -11.82
C VAL A 219 -13.22 2.88 -12.73
N LYS A 220 -13.49 1.69 -12.18
CA LYS A 220 -14.02 0.54 -12.91
C LYS A 220 -15.36 0.86 -13.57
N GLU A 221 -16.30 1.44 -12.82
CA GLU A 221 -17.63 1.81 -13.34
C GLU A 221 -17.49 2.79 -14.52
N LYS A 222 -16.68 3.85 -14.36
CA LYS A 222 -16.43 4.81 -15.44
C LYS A 222 -15.75 4.17 -16.66
N LEU A 223 -14.79 3.26 -16.43
CA LEU A 223 -14.17 2.49 -17.50
C LEU A 223 -15.19 1.60 -18.22
N GLU A 224 -16.06 0.89 -17.50
CA GLU A 224 -17.08 0.03 -18.10
C GLU A 224 -18.05 0.83 -18.98
N ASP A 225 -18.49 2.01 -18.53
CA ASP A 225 -19.32 2.92 -19.34
C ASP A 225 -18.58 3.33 -20.63
N THR A 226 -17.30 3.67 -20.51
CA THR A 226 -16.46 4.08 -21.63
C THR A 226 -16.24 2.94 -22.64
N LEU A 227 -16.02 1.72 -22.14
CA LEU A 227 -15.86 0.54 -22.98
C LEU A 227 -17.17 0.21 -23.72
N GLN A 228 -18.31 0.36 -23.05
CA GLN A 228 -19.63 0.16 -23.66
C GLN A 228 -19.89 1.18 -24.78
N GLU A 229 -19.58 2.45 -24.58
CA GLU A 229 -19.69 3.49 -25.61
C GLU A 229 -18.87 3.14 -26.88
N LEU A 230 -17.71 2.55 -26.69
CA LEU A 230 -16.80 2.14 -27.77
C LEU A 230 -17.09 0.74 -28.34
N ASN A 231 -18.13 0.05 -27.86
CA ASN A 231 -18.46 -1.33 -28.21
C ASN A 231 -17.30 -2.33 -27.95
N ILE A 232 -16.53 -2.10 -26.88
CA ILE A 232 -15.42 -2.97 -26.44
C ILE A 232 -15.95 -3.83 -25.28
N ASN A 233 -16.06 -5.14 -25.47
CA ASN A 233 -16.49 -6.04 -24.40
C ASN A 233 -15.32 -6.52 -23.54
N THR A 234 -14.17 -6.76 -24.20
CA THR A 234 -12.95 -7.24 -23.56
C THR A 234 -11.72 -6.63 -24.19
N THR A 235 -10.54 -6.86 -23.60
CA THR A 235 -9.28 -6.45 -24.24
C THR A 235 -9.06 -7.06 -25.62
N ASP A 236 -9.73 -8.16 -25.97
CA ASP A 236 -9.59 -8.79 -27.28
C ASP A 236 -10.18 -7.89 -28.39
N ASP A 237 -11.19 -7.08 -28.09
CA ASP A 237 -11.82 -6.11 -29.03
C ASP A 237 -10.99 -4.82 -29.22
N ILE A 238 -9.94 -4.63 -28.42
CA ILE A 238 -9.07 -3.45 -28.50
C ILE A 238 -8.08 -3.61 -29.67
N THR A 239 -8.07 -2.65 -30.59
CA THR A 239 -7.29 -2.61 -31.83
C THR A 239 -6.51 -1.28 -31.92
N PRO A 240 -5.51 -1.16 -32.81
CA PRO A 240 -4.81 0.11 -33.02
C PRO A 240 -5.73 1.30 -33.39
N ASN A 241 -6.96 1.03 -33.86
CA ASN A 241 -7.88 2.06 -34.33
C ASN A 241 -8.79 2.60 -33.22
N ASN A 242 -9.06 1.82 -32.17
CA ASN A 242 -10.01 2.18 -31.10
C ASN A 242 -9.34 2.46 -29.75
N VAL A 243 -8.03 2.67 -29.73
CA VAL A 243 -7.27 3.17 -28.58
C VAL A 243 -6.33 4.28 -29.04
N ASN A 244 -6.21 5.33 -28.24
CA ASN A 244 -5.50 6.54 -28.65
C ASN A 244 -4.00 6.32 -28.86
N GLU A 245 -3.38 5.47 -28.04
CA GLU A 245 -1.95 5.16 -28.11
C GLU A 245 -1.73 3.64 -28.05
N TRP A 246 -1.32 3.03 -29.16
CA TRP A 246 -1.10 1.58 -29.21
C TRP A 246 0.10 1.10 -28.36
N SER A 247 0.97 2.02 -27.92
CA SER A 247 2.11 1.76 -27.02
C SER A 247 1.69 1.33 -25.62
N ILE A 248 0.51 1.76 -25.15
CA ILE A 248 0.00 1.39 -23.82
C ILE A 248 -0.54 -0.06 -23.78
N VAL A 249 -0.62 -0.72 -24.93
CA VAL A 249 -1.14 -2.09 -25.06
C VAL A 249 0.00 -3.09 -25.05
N LYS A 250 0.04 -3.95 -24.03
CA LYS A 250 0.90 -5.12 -23.99
C LYS A 250 0.30 -6.22 -24.85
N LYS A 251 1.00 -6.54 -25.93
CA LYS A 251 0.64 -7.52 -26.97
C LYS A 251 1.34 -8.85 -26.73
#